data_AF-A0A5N6YC18-F1
#
_entry.id   AF-A0A5N6YC18-F1
#
_cell.length_a   1.000
_cell.length_b   1.000
_cell.length_c   1.000
_cell.angle_alpha   90.00
_cell.angle_beta   90.00
_cell.angle_gamma   90.00
#
_symmetry.space_group_name_H-M   'P 1'
#
loop_
_entity.id
_entity.type
_entity.pdbx_description
1 polymer ?
#
loop_
_entity_poly.entity_id
_entity_poly.type
_entity_poly.pdbx_seq_one_letter_code
_entity_poly.pdbx_strand_id
1 'polypeptide(L)'
;MSQFTFFPNIHWRNLVLNFPESDHHSLPPSSWRVTRKISENSDSYTQEEAKEGEEFPLACARFECENLEDSSNKAILIVYMEIPYEDTECAAEGRYGTPICVRVGFTAHYLLTLNDCKYSPGAIQYMEETKTSRDRHAFMPGGKIYYLVIGKLPGVPLSNGLIRYTEHGRISSEGLFWNLSREERDQIRVAFQNAYLEHIRSKTTIGIEGLNKLFWDKDSGEVQVLPKQGSV
;
A
#
# COMPACT_ATOMS: atom_id res chain seq x y z
N MET A 1 -7.01 8.57 -23.12
CA MET A 1 -6.78 7.11 -23.13
C MET A 1 -7.73 6.50 -22.12
N SER A 2 -8.46 5.43 -22.45
CA SER A 2 -9.31 4.76 -21.45
C SER A 2 -8.39 4.22 -20.36
N GLN A 3 -8.62 4.61 -19.10
CA GLN A 3 -7.85 4.11 -17.98
C GLN A 3 -8.02 2.60 -17.90
N PHE A 4 -6.96 1.87 -18.26
CA PHE A 4 -6.94 0.43 -18.22
C PHE A 4 -7.11 -0.01 -16.75
N THR A 5 -7.97 -1.00 -16.50
CA THR A 5 -8.22 -1.50 -15.14
C THR A 5 -7.45 -2.80 -14.96
N PHE A 6 -6.36 -2.73 -14.22
CA PHE A 6 -5.49 -3.86 -13.87
C PHE A 6 -6.13 -4.74 -12.79
N PHE A 7 -6.95 -4.15 -11.92
CA PHE A 7 -7.59 -4.85 -10.80
C PHE A 7 -9.13 -4.77 -10.85
N PRO A 8 -9.79 -5.43 -11.82
CA PRO A 8 -11.23 -5.36 -11.98
C PRO A 8 -11.96 -6.13 -10.86
N ASN A 9 -13.01 -5.52 -10.31
CA ASN A 9 -13.75 -6.08 -9.16
C ASN A 9 -14.29 -7.49 -9.40
N ILE A 10 -14.62 -7.85 -10.64
CA ILE A 10 -15.15 -9.17 -10.99
C ILE A 10 -14.16 -10.31 -10.71
N HIS A 11 -12.85 -10.04 -10.72
CA HIS A 11 -11.81 -11.04 -10.45
C HIS A 11 -11.30 -10.97 -9.01
N TRP A 12 -11.34 -9.79 -8.40
CA TRP A 12 -10.74 -9.56 -7.08
C TRP A 12 -11.74 -9.66 -5.92
N ARG A 13 -13.01 -9.31 -6.12
CA ARG A 13 -13.99 -9.35 -5.03
C ARG A 13 -14.29 -10.80 -4.65
N ASN A 14 -14.25 -11.10 -3.35
CA ASN A 14 -14.38 -12.43 -2.77
C ASN A 14 -13.28 -13.42 -3.15
N LEU A 15 -12.20 -12.96 -3.78
CA LEU A 15 -11.02 -13.79 -4.02
C LEU A 15 -10.44 -14.23 -2.66
N VAL A 16 -10.13 -15.51 -2.53
CA VAL A 16 -9.46 -16.09 -1.38
C VAL A 16 -8.00 -16.30 -1.73
N LEU A 17 -7.11 -15.73 -0.92
CA LEU A 17 -5.67 -15.91 -1.00
C LEU A 17 -5.21 -16.75 0.19
N ASN A 18 -4.50 -17.84 -0.10
CA ASN A 18 -3.93 -18.72 0.92
C ASN A 18 -2.43 -18.44 1.00
N PHE A 19 -1.97 -17.94 2.14
CA PHE A 19 -0.56 -17.65 2.35
C PHE A 19 0.06 -18.87 3.04
N PRO A 20 1.00 -19.57 2.38
CA PRO A 20 1.69 -20.69 3.00
C PRO A 20 2.65 -20.19 4.07
N GLU A 21 3.15 -21.12 4.88
CA GLU A 21 4.23 -20.82 5.81
C GLU A 21 5.46 -20.29 5.04
N SER A 22 5.99 -19.15 5.47
CA SER A 22 7.12 -18.49 4.80
C SER A 22 8.39 -18.62 5.62
N ASP A 23 9.36 -19.35 5.08
CA ASP A 23 10.70 -19.53 5.70
C ASP A 23 11.45 -18.20 5.91
N HIS A 24 11.14 -17.18 5.11
CA HIS A 24 11.89 -15.92 5.10
C HIS A 24 11.56 -15.00 6.26
N HIS A 25 10.35 -15.09 6.83
CA HIS A 25 9.84 -14.12 7.80
C HIS A 25 9.12 -14.73 9.01
N SER A 26 9.03 -16.07 9.09
CA SER A 26 8.35 -16.78 10.20
C SER A 26 6.92 -16.32 10.43
N LEU A 27 6.24 -15.88 9.37
CA LEU A 27 4.82 -15.51 9.42
C LEU A 27 3.99 -16.81 9.35
N PRO A 28 3.09 -17.06 10.32
CA PRO A 28 2.30 -18.29 10.34
C PRO A 28 1.36 -18.34 9.13
N PRO A 29 1.05 -19.52 8.56
CA PRO A 29 0.14 -19.60 7.43
C PRO A 29 -1.23 -19.03 7.77
N SER A 30 -1.85 -18.33 6.83
CA SER A 30 -3.21 -17.79 7.01
C SER A 30 -3.91 -17.55 5.67
N SER A 31 -5.24 -17.48 5.70
CA SER A 31 -6.05 -17.29 4.49
C SER A 31 -6.93 -16.05 4.61
N TRP A 32 -6.97 -15.26 3.54
CA TRP A 32 -7.60 -13.94 3.53
C TRP A 32 -8.56 -13.81 2.35
N ARG A 33 -9.77 -13.33 2.62
CA ARG A 33 -10.77 -13.03 1.60
C ARG A 33 -10.79 -11.54 1.29
N VAL A 34 -10.67 -11.19 0.02
CA VAL A 34 -10.80 -9.81 -0.46
C VAL A 34 -12.25 -9.38 -0.41
N THR A 35 -12.55 -8.26 0.25
CA THR A 35 -13.92 -7.78 0.45
C THR A 35 -14.24 -6.55 -0.40
N ARG A 36 -13.31 -5.57 -0.46
CA ARG A 36 -13.54 -4.29 -1.15
C ARG A 36 -12.26 -3.68 -1.71
N LYS A 37 -12.29 -3.19 -2.94
CA LYS A 37 -11.20 -2.36 -3.51
C LYS A 37 -11.25 -0.95 -2.91
N ILE A 38 -10.10 -0.46 -2.44
CA ILE A 38 -9.92 0.88 -1.86
C ILE A 38 -9.38 1.83 -2.93
N SER A 39 -8.30 1.42 -3.60
CA SER A 39 -7.61 2.24 -4.60
C SER A 39 -6.86 1.36 -5.59
N GLU A 40 -6.58 1.94 -6.74
CA GLU A 40 -5.75 1.36 -7.79
C GLU A 40 -4.96 2.49 -8.46
N ASN A 41 -3.68 2.25 -8.71
CA ASN A 41 -2.79 3.12 -9.44
C ASN A 41 -1.81 2.27 -10.26
N SER A 42 -1.18 2.89 -11.24
CA SER A 42 -0.17 2.24 -12.07
C SER A 42 0.83 3.27 -12.51
N ASP A 43 2.08 2.84 -12.55
CA ASP A 43 3.19 3.64 -13.02
C ASP A 43 3.76 2.88 -14.20
N SER A 44 3.71 3.54 -15.35
CA SER A 44 3.99 2.97 -16.66
C SER A 44 5.11 3.79 -17.27
N TYR A 45 6.02 3.07 -17.92
CA TYR A 45 7.24 3.63 -18.48
C TYR A 45 7.46 3.03 -19.86
N THR A 46 8.04 3.82 -20.75
CA THR A 46 8.76 3.30 -21.91
C THR A 46 10.03 2.56 -21.46
N GLN A 47 10.56 1.71 -22.34
CA GLN A 47 11.80 0.99 -22.01
C GLN A 47 12.99 1.94 -21.77
N GLU A 48 13.05 3.07 -22.47
CA GLU A 48 14.08 4.10 -22.26
C GLU A 48 13.96 4.77 -20.89
N GLU A 49 12.78 5.25 -20.50
CA GLU A 49 12.55 5.90 -19.20
C GLU A 49 12.87 4.97 -18.04
N ALA A 50 12.46 3.70 -18.15
CA ALA A 50 12.75 2.68 -17.15
C ALA A 50 14.25 2.43 -16.98
N LYS A 51 15.02 2.45 -18.07
CA LYS A 51 16.49 2.32 -18.02
C LYS A 51 17.14 3.54 -17.38
N GLU A 52 16.65 4.74 -17.67
CA GLU A 52 17.16 5.99 -17.10
C GLU A 52 16.85 6.12 -15.60
N GLY A 53 15.65 5.70 -15.18
CA GLY A 53 15.20 5.77 -13.79
C GLY A 53 15.54 4.56 -12.92
N GLU A 54 16.00 3.45 -13.51
CA GLU A 54 16.12 2.14 -12.86
C GLU A 54 14.80 1.65 -12.22
N GLU A 55 13.66 1.97 -12.87
CA GLU A 55 12.31 1.61 -12.41
C GLU A 55 11.65 0.59 -13.34
N PHE A 56 10.67 -0.15 -12.82
CA PHE A 56 9.91 -1.15 -13.59
C PHE A 56 8.43 -0.78 -13.57
N PRO A 57 7.73 -0.86 -14.71
CA PRO A 57 6.29 -0.64 -14.76
C PRO A 57 5.54 -1.56 -13.80
N LEU A 58 4.65 -0.96 -13.01
CA LEU A 58 3.95 -1.66 -11.94
C LEU A 58 2.53 -1.16 -11.79
N ALA A 59 1.58 -2.07 -11.64
CA ALA A 59 0.25 -1.76 -11.18
C ALA A 59 0.13 -2.09 -9.68
N CYS A 60 -0.48 -1.20 -8.90
CA CYS A 60 -0.69 -1.36 -7.47
C CYS A 60 -2.18 -1.20 -7.13
N ALA A 61 -2.71 -2.08 -6.28
CA ALA A 61 -4.03 -1.93 -5.71
C ALA A 61 -4.05 -2.20 -4.21
N ARG A 62 -4.94 -1.50 -3.52
CA ARG A 62 -5.23 -1.72 -2.10
C ARG A 62 -6.65 -2.20 -1.93
N PHE A 63 -6.84 -3.21 -1.09
CA PHE A 63 -8.13 -3.80 -0.78
C PHE A 63 -8.31 -3.93 0.73
N GLU A 64 -9.55 -3.87 1.18
CA GLU A 64 -9.92 -4.46 2.46
C GLU A 64 -10.01 -5.97 2.29
N CYS A 65 -9.54 -6.69 3.30
CA CYS A 65 -9.69 -8.14 3.41
C CYS A 65 -10.05 -8.54 4.84
N GLU A 66 -10.55 -9.76 4.98
CA GLU A 66 -10.86 -10.39 6.27
C GLU A 66 -10.20 -11.76 6.33
N ASN A 67 -9.81 -12.17 7.54
CA ASN A 67 -9.29 -13.51 7.76
C ASN A 67 -10.42 -14.54 7.62
N LEU A 68 -10.12 -15.68 7.00
CA LEU A 68 -11.12 -16.73 6.78
C LEU A 68 -11.52 -17.49 8.04
N GLU A 69 -10.60 -17.64 9.00
CA GLU A 69 -10.84 -18.32 10.27
C GLU A 69 -11.59 -17.39 11.26
N ASP A 70 -11.32 -16.09 11.18
CA ASP A 70 -12.00 -15.05 11.96
C ASP A 70 -12.33 -13.81 11.12
N SER A 71 -13.58 -13.73 10.64
CA SER A 71 -14.05 -12.57 9.85
C SER A 71 -14.06 -11.23 10.60
N SER A 72 -13.93 -11.23 11.93
CA SER A 72 -13.77 -9.99 12.71
C SER A 72 -12.37 -9.40 12.55
N ASN A 73 -11.37 -10.23 12.23
CA ASN A 73 -10.01 -9.84 11.94
C ASN A 73 -9.91 -9.26 10.52
N LYS A 74 -9.88 -7.93 10.43
CA LYS A 74 -9.83 -7.17 9.18
C LYS A 74 -8.44 -6.59 8.95
N ALA A 75 -8.02 -6.61 7.68
CA ALA A 75 -6.72 -6.15 7.26
C ALA A 75 -6.81 -5.36 5.94
N ILE A 76 -5.65 -4.84 5.51
CA ILE A 76 -5.46 -4.24 4.19
C ILE A 76 -4.57 -5.17 3.38
N LEU A 77 -5.07 -5.63 2.24
CA LEU A 77 -4.28 -6.31 1.24
C LEU A 77 -3.73 -5.29 0.24
N ILE A 78 -2.44 -5.35 -0.02
CA ILE A 78 -1.74 -4.53 -0.98
C ILE A 78 -1.16 -5.47 -2.02
N VAL A 79 -1.51 -5.22 -3.28
CA VAL A 79 -1.12 -6.07 -4.40
C VAL A 79 -0.31 -5.23 -5.36
N TYR A 80 0.90 -5.69 -5.66
CA TYR A 80 1.73 -5.14 -6.72
C TYR A 80 1.84 -6.16 -7.83
N MET A 81 1.70 -5.72 -9.06
CA MET A 81 1.61 -6.59 -10.21
C MET A 81 2.46 -5.99 -11.32
N GLU A 82 3.49 -6.72 -11.75
CA GLU A 82 4.32 -6.28 -12.86
C GLU A 82 3.47 -6.18 -14.14
N ILE A 83 3.70 -5.11 -14.88
CA ILE A 83 3.05 -4.82 -16.17
C ILE A 83 4.11 -4.59 -17.25
N PRO A 84 3.78 -4.76 -18.53
CA PRO A 84 4.71 -4.47 -19.62
C PRO A 84 5.12 -2.99 -19.69
N TYR A 85 6.22 -2.69 -20.38
CA TYR A 85 6.50 -1.31 -20.82
C TYR A 85 5.44 -0.87 -21.83
N GLU A 86 5.15 0.44 -21.87
CA GLU A 86 4.12 1.02 -22.74
C GLU A 86 4.35 0.69 -24.22
N ASP A 87 5.62 0.56 -24.64
CA ASP A 87 6.03 0.31 -26.02
C ASP A 87 6.24 -1.17 -26.36
N THR A 88 6.05 -2.09 -25.39
CA THR A 88 6.31 -3.54 -25.58
C THR A 88 5.17 -4.45 -25.13
N GLU A 89 3.97 -3.91 -24.90
CA GLU A 89 2.80 -4.62 -24.35
C GLU A 89 2.47 -5.97 -25.00
N CYS A 90 2.76 -6.14 -26.30
CA CYS A 90 2.43 -7.36 -27.04
C CYS A 90 3.54 -8.43 -27.03
N ALA A 91 4.76 -8.10 -26.58
CA ALA A 91 5.93 -8.98 -26.68
C ALA A 91 6.65 -9.23 -25.35
N ALA A 92 6.17 -8.63 -24.25
CA ALA A 92 6.83 -8.71 -22.96
C ALA A 92 6.68 -10.09 -22.30
N GLU A 93 7.81 -10.69 -21.93
CA GLU A 93 7.92 -11.80 -20.99
C GLU A 93 8.50 -11.26 -19.68
N GLY A 94 7.96 -11.70 -18.54
CA GLY A 94 8.41 -11.22 -17.23
C GLY A 94 9.83 -11.63 -16.92
N ARG A 95 10.72 -10.62 -16.86
CA ARG A 95 12.14 -10.78 -16.54
C ARG A 95 12.65 -9.68 -15.60
N TYR A 96 11.76 -8.89 -15.01
CA TYR A 96 12.16 -7.82 -14.11
C TYR A 96 12.66 -8.42 -12.78
N GLY A 97 13.63 -7.72 -12.17
CA GLY A 97 13.95 -7.97 -10.77
C GLY A 97 12.82 -7.44 -9.87
N THR A 98 12.79 -7.86 -8.60
CA THR A 98 11.77 -7.37 -7.67
C THR A 98 11.79 -5.84 -7.57
N PRO A 99 10.69 -5.12 -7.89
CA PRO A 99 10.65 -3.67 -7.89
C PRO A 99 11.06 -3.06 -6.54
N ILE A 100 11.74 -1.90 -6.58
CA ILE A 100 12.25 -1.23 -5.37
C ILE A 100 11.12 -0.95 -4.39
N CYS A 101 9.98 -0.47 -4.87
CA CYS A 101 8.81 -0.14 -4.05
C CYS A 101 8.23 -1.35 -3.31
N VAL A 102 8.22 -2.52 -3.94
CA VAL A 102 7.83 -3.80 -3.31
C VAL A 102 8.81 -4.14 -2.19
N ARG A 103 10.12 -4.11 -2.45
CA ARG A 103 11.15 -4.44 -1.44
C ARG A 103 11.13 -3.48 -0.26
N VAL A 104 11.07 -2.17 -0.53
CA VAL A 104 11.06 -1.11 0.49
C VAL A 104 9.77 -1.18 1.31
N GLY A 105 8.62 -1.28 0.63
CA GLY A 105 7.31 -1.35 1.27
C GLY A 105 7.20 -2.56 2.19
N PHE A 106 7.53 -3.75 1.69
CA PHE A 106 7.49 -4.97 2.49
C PHE A 106 8.48 -4.92 3.66
N THR A 107 9.74 -4.55 3.40
CA THR A 107 10.79 -4.48 4.45
C THR A 107 10.39 -3.55 5.59
N ALA A 108 9.76 -2.42 5.29
CA ALA A 108 9.33 -1.52 6.34
C ALA A 108 8.19 -2.08 7.19
N HIS A 109 7.14 -2.65 6.59
CA HIS A 109 6.07 -3.27 7.37
C HIS A 109 6.58 -4.47 8.19
N TYR A 110 7.55 -5.22 7.65
CA TYR A 110 8.25 -6.26 8.39
C TYR A 110 9.02 -5.68 9.60
N LEU A 111 9.81 -4.63 9.41
CA LEU A 111 10.54 -3.96 10.50
C LEU A 111 9.60 -3.35 11.55
N LEU A 112 8.46 -2.80 11.16
CA LEU A 112 7.45 -2.30 12.10
C LEU A 112 6.92 -3.42 13.00
N THR A 113 6.71 -4.60 12.42
CA THR A 113 6.26 -5.80 13.17
C THR A 113 7.35 -6.29 14.10
N LEU A 114 8.58 -6.41 13.60
CA LEU A 114 9.73 -6.90 14.35
C LEU A 114 10.06 -6.01 15.55
N ASN A 115 9.83 -4.70 15.44
CA ASN A 115 10.09 -3.72 16.49
C ASN A 115 8.84 -3.34 17.29
N ASP A 116 7.73 -4.08 17.15
CA ASP A 116 6.46 -3.87 17.87
C ASP A 116 5.97 -2.41 17.82
N CYS A 117 6.00 -1.80 16.64
CA CYS A 117 5.56 -0.43 16.46
C CYS A 117 4.03 -0.34 16.59
N LYS A 118 3.58 0.46 17.55
CA LYS A 118 2.17 0.66 17.91
C LYS A 118 1.43 1.56 16.92
N TYR A 119 2.11 2.57 16.38
CA TYR A 119 1.47 3.64 15.61
C TYR A 119 1.45 3.40 14.10
N SER A 120 1.94 2.26 13.62
CA SER A 120 2.00 1.95 12.19
C SER A 120 1.62 0.48 11.98
N PRO A 121 0.97 0.14 10.86
CA PRO A 121 0.52 -1.22 10.66
C PRO A 121 1.72 -2.12 10.32
N GLY A 122 1.89 -3.21 11.06
CA GLY A 122 2.85 -4.27 10.75
C GLY A 122 2.43 -5.13 9.55
N ALA A 123 3.38 -5.89 9.01
CA ALA A 123 3.14 -6.96 8.06
C ALA A 123 2.52 -8.17 8.78
N ILE A 124 1.42 -8.66 8.24
CA ILE A 124 0.73 -9.87 8.69
C ILE A 124 1.11 -11.06 7.80
N GLN A 125 1.15 -10.85 6.48
CA GLN A 125 1.53 -11.86 5.48
C GLN A 125 2.24 -11.25 4.28
N TYR A 126 3.05 -12.07 3.62
CA TYR A 126 3.64 -11.76 2.32
C TYR A 126 3.72 -13.00 1.45
N MET A 127 3.43 -12.84 0.16
CA MET A 127 3.54 -13.90 -0.83
C MET A 127 3.96 -13.31 -2.18
N GLU A 128 4.77 -14.06 -2.91
CA GLU A 128 5.18 -13.77 -4.27
C GLU A 128 4.73 -14.93 -5.17
N GLU A 129 4.04 -14.63 -6.26
CA GLU A 129 3.63 -15.61 -7.27
C GLU A 129 4.15 -15.21 -8.64
N THR A 130 4.56 -16.19 -9.44
CA THR A 130 4.89 -16.00 -10.86
C THR A 130 3.67 -16.32 -11.70
N LYS A 131 3.26 -15.38 -12.55
CA LYS A 131 2.16 -15.55 -13.48
C LYS A 131 2.52 -16.50 -14.59
N THR A 132 1.67 -17.50 -14.83
CA THR A 132 1.88 -18.43 -15.94
C THR A 132 1.24 -17.89 -17.22
N SER A 133 1.71 -18.34 -18.38
CA SER A 133 1.08 -18.02 -19.67
C SER A 133 -0.35 -18.56 -19.81
N ARG A 134 -0.81 -19.41 -18.88
CA ARG A 134 -2.17 -19.96 -18.84
C ARG A 134 -3.13 -19.09 -18.04
N ASP A 135 -2.62 -18.15 -17.24
CA ASP A 135 -3.43 -17.19 -16.51
C ASP A 135 -3.95 -16.16 -17.50
N ARG A 136 -5.24 -16.25 -17.84
CA ARG A 136 -5.89 -15.34 -18.81
C ARG A 136 -5.93 -13.87 -18.35
N HIS A 137 -5.50 -13.63 -17.12
CA HIS A 137 -5.36 -12.32 -16.48
C HIS A 137 -3.88 -11.92 -16.28
N ALA A 138 -2.95 -12.72 -16.81
CA ALA A 138 -1.54 -12.37 -16.82
C ALA A 138 -1.28 -11.25 -17.83
N PHE A 139 -1.31 -10.01 -17.34
CA PHE A 139 -0.86 -8.83 -18.09
C PHE A 139 0.59 -8.94 -18.59
N MET A 140 1.40 -9.81 -17.99
CA MET A 140 2.73 -10.14 -18.45
C MET A 140 3.02 -11.61 -18.12
N PRO A 141 3.01 -12.52 -19.12
CA PRO A 141 3.40 -13.92 -18.90
C PRO A 141 4.81 -14.02 -18.32
N GLY A 142 4.99 -14.80 -17.25
CA GLY A 142 6.25 -14.89 -16.52
C GLY A 142 6.51 -13.73 -15.54
N GLY A 143 5.66 -12.70 -15.53
CA GLY A 143 5.74 -11.59 -14.59
C GLY A 143 5.32 -11.99 -13.18
N LYS A 144 5.72 -11.20 -12.19
CA LYS A 144 5.42 -11.48 -10.78
C LYS A 144 4.23 -10.67 -10.26
N ILE A 145 3.58 -11.23 -9.27
CA ILE A 145 2.59 -10.54 -8.44
C ILE A 145 2.98 -10.72 -6.97
N TYR A 146 2.92 -9.63 -6.23
CA TYR A 146 3.33 -9.54 -4.84
C TYR A 146 2.13 -9.17 -4.00
N TYR A 147 1.90 -9.94 -2.95
CA TYR A 147 0.81 -9.74 -2.01
C TYR A 147 1.39 -9.41 -0.65
N LEU A 148 0.92 -8.33 -0.05
CA LEU A 148 1.27 -7.92 1.30
C LEU A 148 -0.01 -7.65 2.08
N VAL A 149 -0.23 -8.39 3.17
CA VAL A 149 -1.32 -8.13 4.12
C VAL A 149 -0.74 -7.35 5.28
N ILE A 150 -1.34 -6.20 5.59
CA ILE A 150 -0.96 -5.36 6.74
C ILE A 150 -2.18 -5.13 7.64
N GLY A 151 -1.91 -4.79 8.91
CA GLY A 151 -2.96 -4.39 9.84
C GLY A 151 -3.82 -3.24 9.31
N LYS A 152 -5.13 -3.27 9.61
CA LYS A 152 -6.02 -2.13 9.35
C LYS A 152 -5.81 -1.09 10.45
N LEU A 153 -5.49 0.13 10.05
CA LEU A 153 -5.36 1.25 10.99
C LEU A 153 -6.73 1.71 11.51
N PRO A 154 -6.87 2.00 12.82
CA PRO A 154 -8.04 2.68 13.35
C PRO A 154 -8.07 4.16 12.92
N GLY A 155 -9.20 4.81 13.17
CA GLY A 155 -9.37 6.23 12.92
C GLY A 155 -9.69 6.59 11.47
N VAL A 156 -9.62 7.90 11.22
CA VAL A 156 -10.02 8.52 9.94
C VAL A 156 -8.87 9.34 9.36
N PRO A 157 -8.63 9.30 8.03
CA PRO A 157 -7.57 10.08 7.40
C PRO A 157 -7.71 11.58 7.69
N LEU A 158 -6.59 12.24 8.02
CA LEU A 158 -6.56 13.68 8.31
C LEU A 158 -6.76 14.56 7.06
N SER A 159 -6.53 14.01 5.87
CA SER A 159 -6.83 14.64 4.58
C SER A 159 -7.31 13.63 3.54
N ASN A 160 -8.02 14.12 2.53
CA ASN A 160 -8.40 13.35 1.34
C ASN A 160 -7.27 13.24 0.29
N GLY A 161 -6.12 13.88 0.52
CA GLY A 161 -4.98 13.88 -0.40
C GLY A 161 -5.15 14.83 -1.60
N LEU A 162 -6.23 15.61 -1.66
CA LEU A 162 -6.47 16.57 -2.73
C LEU A 162 -5.82 17.92 -2.40
N ILE A 163 -5.06 18.41 -3.38
CA ILE A 163 -4.46 19.75 -3.39
C ILE A 163 -5.30 20.61 -4.33
N ARG A 164 -5.78 21.75 -3.85
CA ARG A 164 -6.47 22.76 -4.67
C ARG A 164 -5.66 24.03 -4.77
N TYR A 165 -5.65 24.62 -5.95
CA TYR A 165 -5.14 25.97 -6.17
C TYR A 165 -6.27 26.96 -6.03
N THR A 166 -6.09 27.96 -5.19
CA THR A 166 -6.97 29.13 -5.11
C THR A 166 -6.65 30.10 -6.25
N GLU A 167 -7.57 31.03 -6.56
CA GLU A 167 -7.42 32.04 -7.62
C GLU A 167 -6.14 32.90 -7.49
N HIS A 168 -5.55 32.97 -6.30
CA HIS A 168 -4.30 33.68 -6.02
C HIS A 168 -3.05 32.77 -5.98
N GLY A 169 -3.15 31.54 -6.47
CA GLY A 169 -2.04 30.59 -6.50
C GLY A 169 -1.68 29.98 -5.15
N ARG A 170 -2.47 30.22 -4.08
CA ARG A 170 -2.27 29.51 -2.81
C ARG A 170 -2.78 28.09 -2.90
N ILE A 171 -2.00 27.17 -2.34
CA ILE A 171 -2.38 25.78 -2.17
C ILE A 171 -3.25 25.64 -0.91
N SER A 172 -4.43 25.06 -1.06
CA SER A 172 -5.25 24.58 0.05
C SER A 172 -5.38 23.06 -0.01
N SER A 173 -5.16 22.40 1.13
CA SER A 173 -5.43 20.98 1.31
C SER A 173 -6.79 20.82 1.98
N GLU A 174 -7.64 19.97 1.42
CA GLU A 174 -8.92 19.61 2.06
C GLU A 174 -8.73 18.42 2.99
N GLY A 175 -9.50 18.37 4.08
CA GLY A 175 -9.35 17.29 5.04
C GLY A 175 -9.98 17.52 6.39
N LEU A 176 -10.15 16.43 7.14
CA LEU A 176 -10.62 16.46 8.51
C LEU A 176 -9.81 17.44 9.36
N PHE A 177 -8.48 17.41 9.26
CA PHE A 177 -7.61 18.22 10.11
C PHE A 177 -7.97 19.70 10.07
N TRP A 178 -8.22 20.26 8.88
CA TRP A 178 -8.50 21.69 8.72
C TRP A 178 -9.91 22.10 9.14
N ASN A 179 -10.83 21.14 9.22
CA ASN A 179 -12.22 21.36 9.67
C ASN A 179 -12.37 21.27 11.19
N LEU A 180 -11.35 20.81 11.92
CA LEU A 180 -11.36 20.69 13.37
C LEU A 180 -11.04 22.02 14.07
N SER A 181 -11.46 22.11 15.33
CA SER A 181 -11.12 23.23 16.22
C SER A 181 -9.60 23.40 16.37
N ARG A 182 -9.15 24.55 16.87
CA ARG A 182 -7.71 24.76 17.10
C ARG A 182 -7.20 23.76 18.15
N GLU A 183 -8.00 23.55 19.19
CA GLU A 183 -7.74 22.69 20.33
C GLU A 183 -7.57 21.22 19.87
N GLU A 184 -8.49 20.70 19.06
CA GLU A 184 -8.37 19.34 18.51
C GLU A 184 -7.17 19.19 17.58
N ARG A 185 -6.86 20.21 16.77
CA ARG A 185 -5.65 20.20 15.94
C ARG A 185 -4.37 20.17 16.76
N ASP A 186 -4.33 20.87 17.89
CA ASP A 186 -3.17 20.87 18.79
C ASP A 186 -3.00 19.50 19.47
N GLN A 187 -4.09 18.83 19.84
CA GLN A 187 -4.05 17.43 20.33
C GLN A 187 -3.48 16.48 19.26
N ILE A 188 -3.95 16.59 18.02
CA ILE A 188 -3.43 15.78 16.90
C ILE A 188 -1.94 16.00 16.69
N ARG A 189 -1.44 17.24 16.80
CA ARG A 189 0.00 17.53 16.66
C ARG A 189 0.83 16.86 17.75
N VAL A 190 0.35 16.86 18.99
CA VAL A 190 1.01 16.18 20.11
C VAL A 190 1.01 14.66 19.89
N ALA A 191 -0.13 14.09 19.50
CA ALA A 191 -0.24 12.67 19.19
C ALA A 191 0.68 12.25 18.03
N PHE A 192 0.76 13.06 16.97
CA PHE A 192 1.67 12.84 15.86
C PHE A 192 3.13 12.88 16.28
N GLN A 193 3.52 13.77 17.21
CA GLN A 193 4.89 13.80 17.73
C GLN A 193 5.28 12.47 18.39
N ASN A 194 4.37 11.87 19.15
CA ASN A 194 4.61 10.56 19.78
C ASN A 194 4.77 9.47 18.73
N ALA A 195 3.84 9.40 17.76
CA ALA A 195 3.89 8.44 16.66
C ALA A 195 5.18 8.56 15.83
N TYR A 196 5.60 9.80 15.53
CA TYR A 196 6.82 10.07 14.77
C TYR A 196 8.09 9.61 15.51
N LEU A 197 8.20 9.86 16.81
CA LEU A 197 9.34 9.43 17.62
C LEU A 197 9.45 7.91 17.68
N GLU A 198 8.33 7.20 17.75
CA GLU A 198 8.33 5.75 17.73
C GLU A 198 8.68 5.19 16.34
N HIS A 199 8.17 5.81 15.28
CA HIS A 199 8.51 5.46 13.91
C HIS A 199 10.03 5.58 13.66
N ILE A 200 10.69 6.61 14.18
CA ILE A 200 12.16 6.72 14.15
C ILE A 200 12.85 5.55 14.88
N ARG A 201 12.32 5.14 16.04
CA ARG A 201 12.88 4.03 16.83
C ARG A 201 12.74 2.68 16.14
N SER A 202 11.68 2.50 15.33
CA SER A 202 11.45 1.27 14.55
C SER A 202 12.48 1.03 13.44
N LYS A 203 13.39 1.99 13.19
CA LYS A 203 14.43 1.95 12.15
C LYS A 203 13.88 1.84 10.73
N THR A 204 12.58 2.03 10.52
CA THR A 204 12.03 2.09 9.17
C THR A 204 12.51 3.36 8.48
N THR A 205 13.15 3.22 7.33
CA THR A 205 13.68 4.33 6.50
C THR A 205 12.60 5.02 5.65
N ILE A 206 11.32 4.81 5.99
CA ILE A 206 10.20 5.31 5.20
C ILE A 206 9.73 6.67 5.69
N GLY A 207 9.63 7.63 4.76
CA GLY A 207 9.07 8.95 5.01
C GLY A 207 7.56 8.93 5.29
N ILE A 208 7.09 9.91 6.05
CA ILE A 208 5.67 10.16 6.28
C ILE A 208 5.19 11.18 5.25
N GLU A 209 4.30 10.77 4.36
CA GLU A 209 3.85 11.59 3.24
C GLU A 209 2.48 12.23 3.47
N GLY A 210 2.47 13.35 4.16
CA GLY A 210 1.31 14.23 4.23
C GLY A 210 0.15 13.71 5.09
N LEU A 211 -0.87 14.54 5.22
CA LEU A 211 -2.01 14.31 6.13
C LEU A 211 -2.90 13.13 5.71
N ASN A 212 -2.92 12.74 4.43
CA ASN A 212 -3.70 11.60 3.93
C ASN A 212 -3.09 10.24 4.33
N LYS A 213 -1.90 10.24 4.92
CA LYS A 213 -1.23 9.07 5.50
C LYS A 213 -1.30 9.02 7.03
N LEU A 214 -1.93 10.02 7.64
CA LEU A 214 -2.16 10.10 9.07
C LEU A 214 -3.62 9.86 9.37
N PHE A 215 -3.90 8.93 10.29
CA PHE A 215 -5.25 8.56 10.68
C PHE A 215 -5.47 8.97 12.12
N TRP A 216 -6.48 9.82 12.35
CA TRP A 216 -6.85 10.25 13.69
C TRP A 216 -7.90 9.32 14.27
N ASP A 217 -7.54 8.64 15.35
CA ASP A 217 -8.46 7.85 16.14
C ASP A 217 -8.91 8.64 17.36
N LYS A 218 -10.13 9.21 17.27
CA LYS A 218 -10.68 10.08 18.31
C LYS A 218 -10.94 9.34 19.62
N ASP A 219 -11.19 8.03 19.57
CA ASP A 219 -11.53 7.24 20.75
C ASP A 219 -10.30 6.97 21.61
N SER A 220 -9.16 6.67 20.98
CA SER A 220 -7.87 6.52 21.67
C SER A 220 -7.12 7.83 21.88
N GLY A 221 -7.42 8.86 21.09
CA GLY A 221 -6.66 10.12 21.07
C GLY A 221 -5.28 9.97 20.40
N GLU A 222 -5.13 8.97 19.53
CA GLU A 222 -3.86 8.63 18.89
C GLU A 222 -3.87 8.93 17.38
N VAL A 223 -2.67 9.19 16.85
CA VAL A 223 -2.44 9.30 15.40
C VAL A 223 -1.72 8.05 14.94
N GLN A 224 -2.31 7.39 13.96
CA GLN A 224 -1.71 6.25 13.27
C GLN A 224 -1.08 6.73 11.96
N VAL A 225 0.06 6.14 11.61
CA VAL A 225 0.88 6.48 10.45
C VAL A 225 0.84 5.31 9.48
N LEU A 226 0.44 5.58 8.24
CA LEU A 226 0.64 4.66 7.14
C LEU A 226 1.93 5.06 6.41
N PRO A 227 3.04 4.32 6.55
CA PRO A 227 4.30 4.70 5.94
C PRO A 227 4.19 4.78 4.41
N LYS A 228 4.92 5.71 3.79
CA LYS A 228 5.04 5.76 2.32
C LYS A 228 5.63 4.44 1.79
N GLN A 229 4.82 3.67 1.11
CA GLN A 229 5.35 2.68 0.17
C GLN A 229 6.01 3.48 -0.96
N GLY A 230 7.31 3.23 -1.25
CA GLY A 230 8.05 3.97 -2.28
C GLY A 230 7.24 4.14 -3.57
N SER A 231 7.60 5.13 -4.40
CA SER A 231 6.91 5.40 -5.68
C SER A 231 6.48 4.07 -6.32
N VAL A 232 5.20 3.89 -6.61
CA VAL A 232 4.83 2.81 -7.55
C VAL A 232 5.41 3.22 -8.89
#